data_AF-A0A9P6XBF0-F1
#
_entry.id   AF-A0A9P6XBF0-F1
#
_cell.length_a   1.000
_cell.length_b   1.000
_cell.length_c   1.000
_cell.angle_alpha   90.00
_cell.angle_beta   90.00
_cell.angle_gamma   90.00
#
_symmetry.space_group_name_H-M   'P 1'
#
loop_
_entity.id
_entity.type
_entity.pdbx_description
1 polymer ?
#
loop_
_entity_poly.entity_id
_entity_poly.type
_entity_poly.pdbx_seq_one_letter_code
_entity_poly.pdbx_strand_id
1 'polypeptide(L)'
;MSDVAESPKLVTAGFDARFPNTNQSKNCWQNYVDYYKCIGARGEDFAPCKQFFKAYHALCPNEWISKWDSQREEGTNPSNFEV
;
A
#
# COMPACT_ATOMS: atom_id res chain seq x y z
N MET A 1 -9.46 -31.52 -21.50
CA MET A 1 -9.32 -30.36 -22.42
C MET A 1 -10.05 -29.21 -21.74
N SER A 2 -9.43 -28.17 -21.21
CA SER A 2 -8.13 -27.59 -21.54
C SER A 2 -7.63 -26.80 -20.32
N ASP A 3 -6.54 -27.25 -19.71
CA ASP A 3 -5.73 -26.42 -18.82
C ASP A 3 -4.98 -25.40 -19.69
N VAL A 4 -5.66 -24.32 -20.07
CA VAL A 4 -4.98 -23.12 -20.55
C VAL A 4 -4.42 -22.46 -19.30
N ALA A 5 -3.16 -22.76 -18.99
CA ALA A 5 -2.39 -21.96 -18.05
C ALA A 5 -2.33 -20.53 -18.59
N GLU A 6 -3.27 -19.68 -18.17
CA GLU A 6 -3.23 -18.25 -18.45
C GLU A 6 -1.93 -17.74 -17.83
N SER A 7 -1.01 -17.26 -18.69
CA SER A 7 0.27 -16.72 -18.26
C SER A 7 0.02 -15.63 -17.20
N PRO A 8 0.73 -15.63 -16.06
CA PRO A 8 0.48 -14.66 -15.00
C PRO A 8 0.68 -13.24 -15.54
N LYS A 9 -0.36 -12.41 -15.46
CA LYS A 9 -0.27 -10.98 -15.80
C LYS A 9 0.64 -10.31 -14.78
N LEU A 10 1.85 -9.96 -15.20
CA LEU A 10 2.80 -9.22 -14.38
C LEU A 10 2.30 -7.77 -14.24
N VAL A 11 1.75 -7.44 -13.07
CA VAL A 11 1.24 -6.11 -12.74
C VAL A 11 1.96 -5.60 -11.50
N THR A 12 2.34 -4.33 -11.51
CA THR A 12 2.98 -3.64 -10.39
C THR A 12 2.39 -2.23 -10.21
N ALA A 13 2.87 -1.47 -9.23
CA ALA A 13 2.48 -0.07 -9.04
C ALA A 13 2.79 0.75 -10.31
N GLY A 14 1.78 1.48 -10.79
CA GLY A 14 1.93 2.39 -11.93
C GLY A 14 2.66 3.69 -11.56
N PHE A 15 2.87 4.54 -12.56
CA PHE A 15 3.41 5.89 -12.34
C PHE A 15 2.39 6.77 -11.61
N ASP A 16 2.81 7.37 -10.49
CA ASP A 16 2.03 8.37 -9.75
C ASP A 16 2.59 9.78 -10.03
N ALA A 17 1.79 10.61 -10.71
CA ALA A 17 2.16 11.96 -11.09
C ALA A 17 2.39 12.90 -9.89
N ARG A 18 1.93 12.56 -8.68
CA ARG A 18 2.22 13.31 -7.44
C ARG A 18 3.68 13.14 -6.99
N PHE A 19 4.33 12.05 -7.39
CA PHE A 19 5.70 11.71 -7.03
C PHE A 19 6.55 11.47 -8.31
N PRO A 20 6.77 12.51 -9.15
CA PRO A 20 7.43 12.34 -10.44
C PRO A 20 8.95 12.17 -10.35
N ASN A 21 9.55 12.51 -9.20
CA ASN A 21 10.99 12.49 -8.99
C ASN A 21 11.50 11.10 -8.60
N THR A 22 12.80 10.88 -8.71
CA THR A 22 13.45 9.60 -8.34
C THR A 22 13.22 9.20 -6.88
N ASN A 23 13.06 10.16 -5.97
CA ASN A 23 12.81 9.87 -4.56
C ASN A 23 11.36 9.42 -4.34
N GLN A 24 11.14 8.11 -4.22
CA GLN A 24 9.84 7.47 -4.03
C GLN A 24 9.50 7.19 -2.54
N SER A 25 10.31 7.63 -1.58
CA SER A 25 10.06 7.40 -0.14
C SER A 25 8.69 7.90 0.31
N LYS A 26 8.29 9.11 -0.13
CA LYS A 26 6.95 9.67 0.15
C LYS A 26 5.83 8.91 -0.55
N ASN A 27 6.06 8.37 -1.76
CA ASN A 27 5.07 7.56 -2.46
C ASN A 27 4.77 6.28 -1.66
N CYS A 28 5.82 5.56 -1.25
CA CYS A 28 5.72 4.40 -0.38
C CYS A 28 4.93 4.72 0.91
N TRP A 29 5.38 5.73 1.67
CA TRP A 29 4.76 6.10 2.94
C TRP A 29 3.29 6.54 2.79
N GLN A 30 2.98 7.34 1.76
CA GLN A 30 1.63 7.83 1.54
C GLN A 30 0.66 6.69 1.22
N ASN A 31 1.06 5.71 0.41
CA ASN A 31 0.22 4.53 0.13
C ASN A 31 -0.02 3.67 1.37
N TYR A 32 0.97 3.54 2.26
CA TYR A 32 0.80 2.85 3.55
C TYR A 32 -0.26 3.57 4.41
N VAL A 33 -0.13 4.89 4.57
CA VAL A 33 -1.08 5.70 5.33
C VAL A 33 -2.49 5.66 4.71
N ASP A 34 -2.58 5.81 3.39
CA ASP A 34 -3.86 5.82 2.66
C ASP A 34 -4.59 4.47 2.77
N TYR A 35 -3.86 3.34 2.78
CA TYR A 35 -4.46 2.03 3.01
C TYR A 35 -5.14 1.96 4.39
N TYR A 36 -4.44 2.33 5.45
CA TYR A 36 -4.97 2.24 6.81
C TYR A 36 -6.09 3.26 7.08
N LYS A 37 -6.02 4.46 6.48
CA LYS A 37 -7.15 5.40 6.47
C LYS A 37 -8.37 4.83 5.75
N CYS A 38 -8.16 4.20 4.60
CA CYS A 38 -9.22 3.67 3.76
C CYS A 38 -9.98 2.55 4.48
N ILE A 39 -9.28 1.60 5.10
CA ILE A 39 -9.93 0.51 5.86
C ILE A 39 -10.59 1.03 7.15
N GLY A 40 -10.03 2.07 7.79
CA GLY A 40 -10.65 2.73 8.95
C GLY A 40 -11.99 3.39 8.61
N ALA A 41 -12.12 3.99 7.42
CA ALA A 41 -13.34 4.67 7.01
C ALA A 41 -14.37 3.80 6.28
N ARG A 42 -13.93 2.79 5.52
CA ARG A 42 -14.78 2.01 4.60
C ARG A 42 -14.81 0.51 4.91
N GLY A 43 -13.94 0.02 5.79
CA GLY A 43 -13.75 -1.40 6.07
C GLY A 43 -12.78 -2.09 5.10
N GLU A 44 -12.25 -3.25 5.52
CA GLU A 44 -11.24 -4.02 4.77
C GLU A 44 -11.77 -4.61 3.46
N ASP A 45 -13.09 -4.83 3.36
CA ASP A 45 -13.73 -5.40 2.17
C ASP A 45 -13.86 -4.41 1.01
N PHE A 46 -13.59 -3.13 1.23
CA PHE A 46 -13.71 -2.12 0.19
C PHE A 46 -12.61 -2.31 -0.88
N ALA A 47 -13.01 -2.83 -2.03
CA ALA A 47 -12.10 -3.20 -3.12
C ALA A 47 -11.11 -2.10 -3.54
N PRO A 48 -11.47 -0.80 -3.56
CA PRO A 48 -10.52 0.28 -3.84
C PRO A 48 -9.38 0.40 -2.83
N CYS A 49 -9.56 0.06 -1.55
CA CYS A 49 -8.48 0.09 -0.57
C CYS A 49 -7.34 -0.89 -0.95
N LYS A 50 -7.69 -2.02 -1.61
CA LYS A 50 -6.71 -3.02 -2.06
C LYS A 50 -5.72 -2.46 -3.09
N GLN A 51 -6.03 -1.34 -3.75
CA GLN A 51 -5.08 -0.67 -4.62
C GLN A 51 -3.89 -0.12 -3.82
N PHE A 52 -4.14 0.53 -2.68
CA PHE A 52 -3.10 1.05 -1.80
C PHE A 52 -2.28 -0.07 -1.17
N PHE A 53 -2.94 -1.18 -0.79
CA PHE A 53 -2.27 -2.39 -0.31
C PHE A 53 -1.22 -2.91 -1.30
N LYS A 54 -1.63 -3.10 -2.57
CA LYS A 54 -0.72 -3.55 -3.63
C LYS A 54 0.39 -2.54 -3.89
N ALA A 55 0.08 -1.24 -3.85
CA ALA A 55 1.03 -0.18 -4.14
C ALA A 55 2.15 -0.08 -3.09
N TYR A 56 1.83 -0.04 -1.78
CA TYR A 56 2.87 0.05 -0.76
C TYR A 56 3.69 -1.24 -0.67
N HIS A 57 3.09 -2.42 -0.88
CA HIS A 57 3.86 -3.68 -0.93
C HIS A 57 4.82 -3.77 -2.13
N ALA A 58 4.51 -3.09 -3.23
CA ALA A 58 5.39 -3.02 -4.40
C ALA A 58 6.50 -1.97 -4.27
N LEU A 59 6.26 -0.88 -3.54
CA LEU A 59 7.16 0.27 -3.44
C LEU A 59 8.04 0.27 -2.19
N CYS A 60 7.55 -0.23 -1.06
CA CYS A 60 8.20 -0.10 0.23
C CYS A 60 9.12 -1.29 0.54
N PRO A 61 10.28 -1.05 1.18
CA PRO A 61 11.05 -2.13 1.80
C PRO A 61 10.24 -2.84 2.89
N ASN A 62 10.32 -4.17 2.95
CA ASN A 62 9.61 -4.98 3.96
C ASN A 62 9.99 -4.59 5.41
N GLU A 63 11.24 -4.18 5.62
CA GLU A 63 11.71 -3.71 6.93
C GLU A 63 10.95 -2.45 7.39
N TRP A 64 10.65 -1.53 6.47
CA TRP A 64 9.92 -0.31 6.79
C TRP A 64 8.47 -0.62 7.14
N ILE A 65 7.83 -1.50 6.34
CA ILE A 65 6.46 -1.95 6.60
C ILE A 65 6.37 -2.58 8.00
N SER A 66 7.23 -3.56 8.30
CA SER A 66 7.26 -4.24 9.60
C SER A 66 7.43 -3.26 10.76
N LYS A 67 8.37 -2.31 10.64
CA LYS A 67 8.58 -1.27 11.65
C LYS A 67 7.34 -0.40 11.85
N TRP A 68 6.71 0.03 10.77
CA TRP A 68 5.51 0.88 10.83
C TRP A 68 4.29 0.14 11.35
N ASP A 69 4.19 -1.16 11.09
CA ASP A 69 3.14 -2.03 11.64
C ASP A 69 3.30 -2.15 13.15
N SER A 70 4.50 -2.44 13.66
CA SER A 70 4.75 -2.45 15.12
C SER A 70 4.43 -1.10 15.75
N GLN A 71 4.87 0.01 15.15
CA GLN A 71 4.56 1.35 15.65
C GLN A 71 3.05 1.66 15.64
N ARG A 72 2.31 1.14 14.66
CA ARG A 72 0.85 1.33 14.53
C ARG A 72 0.12 0.50 15.58
N GLU A 73 0.53 -0.74 15.81
CA GLU A 73 -0.02 -1.62 16.84
C GLU A 73 0.26 -1.10 18.26
N GLU A 74 1.43 -0.51 18.49
CA GLU A 74 1.80 0.15 19.76
C GLU A 74 1.17 1.54 19.94
N GLY A 75 0.55 2.10 18.89
CA GLY A 75 0.02 3.48 18.91
C GLY A 75 1.09 4.58 18.97
N THR A 76 2.34 4.26 18.65
CA THR A 76 3.49 5.19 18.65
C THR A 76 3.75 5.84 17.29
N ASN A 77 3.08 5.38 16.23
CA ASN A 77 3.23 5.92 14.89
C ASN A 77 2.71 7.38 14.81
N PRO A 78 3.51 8.35 14.33
CA PRO A 78 3.10 9.76 14.26
C PRO A 78 2.09 10.08 13.15
N SER A 79 1.71 9.08 12.33
CA SER A 79 0.77 9.28 11.24
C SER A 79 -0.65 9.46 11.76
N ASN A 80 -1.38 10.40 11.14
CA ASN A 80 -2.82 10.46 11.31
C ASN A 80 -3.47 9.37 10.45
N PHE A 81 -4.09 8.36 11.06
CA PHE A 81 -4.91 7.35 10.39
C PHE A 81 -6.43 7.59 10.54
N GLU A 82 -6.81 8.62 11.29
CA GLU A 82 -8.21 9.00 11.48
C GLU A 82 -8.77 9.69 10.22
N VAL A 83 -10.08 9.56 10.05
CA VAL A 83 -10.86 10.16 8.95
C VAL A 83 -11.84 11.18 9.49
#